data_AF-A0A6N8AZU2-F1
#
_entry.id   AF-A0A6N8AZU2-F1
#
_cell.length_a   1.000
_cell.length_b   1.000
_cell.length_c   1.000
_cell.angle_alpha   90.00
_cell.angle_beta   90.00
_cell.angle_gamma   90.00
#
_symmetry.space_group_name_H-M   'P 1'
#
loop_
_entity.id
_entity.type
_entity.pdbx_description
1 polymer ?
#
loop_
_entity_poly.entity_id
_entity_poly.type
_entity_poly.pdbx_seq_one_letter_code
_entity_poly.pdbx_strand_id
1 'polypeptide(L)' 'MRLNEVRQRLISYGYHPEEVEYTLVEVLQYKRADLINTTDIKVLLSMLEERMEIARAESRIKTFIG' A
#
# COMPACT_ATOMS: atom_id res chain seq x y z
N MET A 1 -5.09 11.66 8.27
CA MET A 1 -5.77 10.60 7.50
C MET A 1 -6.14 9.50 8.46
N ARG A 2 -7.32 8.92 8.31
CA ARG A 2 -7.78 7.75 9.10
C ARG A 2 -7.41 6.46 8.35
N LEU A 3 -7.19 5.35 9.07
CA LEU A 3 -6.85 4.06 8.46
C LEU A 3 -7.83 3.63 7.36
N ASN A 4 -9.13 3.92 7.55
CA ASN A 4 -10.15 3.64 6.54
C ASN A 4 -9.93 4.39 5.21
N GLU A 5 -9.38 5.61 5.24
CA GLU A 5 -9.05 6.37 4.02
C GLU A 5 -7.88 5.74 3.28
N VAL A 6 -6.89 5.22 4.02
CA VAL A 6 -5.75 4.48 3.44
C VAL A 6 -6.23 3.20 2.78
N ARG A 7 -7.10 2.43 3.46
CA ARG A 7 -7.71 1.22 2.91
C ARG A 7 -8.45 1.52 1.60
N GLN A 8 -9.32 2.52 1.61
CA GLN A 8 -10.09 2.92 0.43
C GLN A 8 -9.19 3.36 -0.73
N ARG A 9 -8.09 4.08 -0.43
CA ARG A 9 -7.16 4.55 -1.45
C ARG A 9 -6.38 3.40 -2.10
N LEU A 10 -5.96 2.41 -1.31
CA LEU A 10 -5.29 1.23 -1.85
C LEU A 10 -6.22 0.39 -2.71
N ILE A 11 -7.45 0.17 -2.28
CA ILE A 11 -8.47 -0.49 -3.11
C ILE A 11 -8.69 0.31 -4.42
N SER A 12 -8.74 1.64 -4.35
CA SER A 12 -8.89 2.48 -5.55
C SER A 12 -7.72 2.40 -6.54
N TYR A 13 -6.53 2.00 -6.08
CA TYR A 13 -5.35 1.78 -6.92
C TYR A 13 -5.34 0.40 -7.59
N GLY A 14 -6.33 -0.44 -7.30
CA GLY A 14 -6.50 -1.78 -7.89
C GLY A 14 -5.99 -2.92 -7.01
N TYR A 15 -5.58 -2.65 -5.77
CA TYR A 15 -5.21 -3.71 -4.82
C TYR A 15 -6.45 -4.45 -4.32
N HIS A 16 -6.34 -5.78 -4.19
CA HIS A 16 -7.45 -6.57 -3.66
C HIS A 16 -7.67 -6.23 -2.18
N PRO A 17 -8.92 -6.09 -1.70
CA PRO A 17 -9.20 -5.69 -0.31
C PRO A 17 -8.50 -6.57 0.74
N GLU A 18 -8.40 -7.87 0.48
CA GLU A 18 -7.74 -8.84 1.37
C GLU A 18 -6.22 -8.64 1.43
N GLU A 19 -5.58 -8.30 0.30
CA GLU A 19 -4.14 -7.98 0.27
C GLU A 19 -3.86 -6.68 1.02
N VAL A 20 -4.76 -5.69 0.88
CA VAL A 20 -4.68 -4.43 1.62
C VAL A 20 -4.77 -4.69 3.13
N GLU A 21 -5.73 -5.51 3.58
CA GLU A 21 -5.87 -5.88 4.99
C GLU A 21 -4.61 -6.58 5.51
N TYR A 22 -4.08 -7.54 4.75
CA TYR A 22 -2.88 -8.30 5.09
C TYR A 22 -1.64 -7.40 5.22
N THR A 23 -1.37 -6.57 4.21
CA THR A 23 -0.22 -5.65 4.23
C THR A 23 -0.34 -4.59 5.32
N LEU A 24 -1.56 -4.09 5.59
CA LEU A 24 -1.77 -3.18 6.71
C LEU A 24 -1.42 -3.87 8.04
N VAL A 25 -1.88 -5.11 8.25
CA VAL A 25 -1.55 -5.88 9.46
C VAL A 25 -0.05 -6.15 9.58
N GLU A 26 0.60 -6.52 8.47
CA GLU A 26 2.04 -6.82 8.41
C GLU A 26 2.89 -5.59 8.74
N VAL A 27 2.64 -4.46 8.06
CA VAL A 27 3.41 -3.23 8.24
C VAL A 27 3.17 -2.61 9.61
N LEU A 28 1.94 -2.72 10.13
CA LEU A 28 1.60 -2.20 11.45
C LEU A 28 2.01 -3.15 12.57
N GLN A 29 2.52 -4.35 12.28
CA GLN A 29 2.96 -5.35 13.25
C GLN A 29 1.95 -5.57 14.39
N TYR A 30 0.66 -5.70 14.07
CA TYR A 30 -0.43 -5.81 15.06
C TYR A 30 -0.60 -4.59 15.99
N LYS A 31 -0.09 -3.40 15.63
CA LYS A 31 -0.49 -2.15 16.31
C LYS A 31 -2.01 -2.04 16.26
N ARG A 32 -2.63 -1.85 17.43
CA ARG A 32 -4.06 -1.59 17.50
C ARG A 32 -4.37 -0.35 16.66
N ALA A 33 -5.49 -0.37 15.93
CA ALA A 33 -5.84 0.69 14.98
C ALA A 33 -5.90 2.10 15.59
N ASP A 34 -6.11 2.17 16.91
CA ASP A 34 -6.10 3.35 17.78
C ASP A 34 -4.69 3.96 18.02
N LEU A 35 -3.62 3.20 17.80
CA LEU A 35 -2.22 3.64 17.96
C LEU A 35 -1.58 4.08 16.64
N ILE A 36 -2.31 3.95 15.52
CA ILE A 36 -1.83 4.36 14.21
C ILE A 36 -1.87 5.88 14.13
N ASN A 37 -0.68 6.49 14.07
CA ASN A 37 -0.56 7.93 13.89
C ASN A 37 -0.37 8.29 12.41
N THR A 38 -0.42 9.59 12.12
CA THR A 38 -0.29 10.11 10.75
C THR A 38 1.06 9.76 10.10
N THR A 39 2.11 9.56 10.90
CA THR A 39 3.44 9.18 10.42
C THR A 39 3.46 7.73 9.96
N ASP A 40 2.87 6.81 10.73
CA ASP A 40 2.74 5.40 10.34
C ASP A 40 2.00 5.28 8.99
N ILE A 41 0.95 6.08 8.78
CA ILE A 41 0.19 6.14 7.53
C ILE A 41 1.03 6.67 6.36
N LYS A 42 1.85 7.71 6.58
CA LYS A 42 2.72 8.26 5.54
C LYS A 42 3.77 7.25 5.09
N VAL A 43 4.38 6.54 6.04
CA VAL A 43 5.36 5.49 5.74
C VAL A 43 4.72 4.38 4.90
N LEU A 44 3.53 3.92 5.29
CA LEU A 44 2.74 2.95 4.52
C LEU A 44 2.48 3.40 3.08
N LEU A 45 2.01 4.63 2.91
CA LEU A 45 1.75 5.19 1.57
C LEU A 45 3.03 5.27 0.73
N SER A 46 4.14 5.75 1.30
CA SER A 46 5.42 5.83 0.58
C SER A 46 5.93 4.45 0.16
N MET A 47 5.83 3.43 1.02
CA MET A 47 6.22 2.07 0.66
C MET A 47 5.35 1.49 -0.46
N LEU A 48 4.06 1.81 -0.47
CA LEU A 48 3.12 1.33 -1.49
C LEU A 48 3.29 2.06 -2.83
N GLU A 49 3.54 3.37 -2.80
CA GLU A 49 3.90 4.16 -3.98
C GLU A 49 5.20 3.66 -4.62
N GLU A 50 6.22 3.37 -3.81
CA GLU A 50 7.49 2.84 -4.29
C GLU A 50 7.33 1.46 -4.94
N ARG A 51 6.51 0.57 -4.35
CA ARG A 51 6.16 -0.72 -4.95
C ARG A 51 5.39 -0.58 -6.27
N MET A 52 4.48 0.40 -6.38
CA MET A 52 3.78 0.67 -7.63
C MET A 52 4.73 1.16 -8.73
N GLU A 53 5.66 2.05 -8.40
CA GLU A 53 6.65 2.55 -9.37
C GLU A 53 7.60 1.45 -9.84
N ILE A 54 8.02 0.55 -8.94
CA ILE A 54 8.79 -0.66 -9.30
C ILE A 54 7.97 -1.55 -10.23
N ALA A 55 6.72 -1.88 -9.88
CA ALA A 55 5.85 -2.72 -10.70
C ALA A 55 5.58 -2.11 -12.09
N ARG A 56 5.42 -0.77 -12.17
CA ARG A 56 5.30 -0.04 -13.44
C ARG A 56 6.60 -0.07 -14.25
N ALA A 57 7.75 0.04 -13.61
CA ALA A 57 9.04 -0.06 -14.28
C ALA A 57 9.24 -1.47 -14.86
N GLU A 58 8.95 -2.51 -14.08
CA GLU A 58 9.02 -3.92 -14.52
C GLU A 58 8.03 -4.23 -15.65
N SER A 59 6.81 -3.70 -15.55
CA SER A 59 5.80 -3.83 -16.62
C SER A 59 6.28 -3.18 -17.93
N ARG A 60 6.90 -2.00 -17.88
CA ARG A 60 7.48 -1.33 -19.06
C ARG A 60 8.62 -2.12 -19.68
N ILE A 61 9.46 -2.76 -18.87
CA ILE A 61 10.54 -3.64 -19.34
C ILE A 61 9.96 -4.86 -20.06
N LYS A 62 8.92 -5.50 -19.51
CA LYS A 62 8.24 -6.64 -20.16
C LYS A 62 7.61 -6.28 -21.51
N THR A 63 7.05 -5.08 -21.66
CA THR A 63 6.48 -4.61 -22.93
C THR A 63 7.54 -4.28 -23.99
N PHE A 64 8.77 -3.95 -23.58
CA PHE A 64 9.86 -3.61 -24.49
C PHE A 64 10.66 -4.83 -24.99
N ILE A 65 10.57 -5.97 -24.32
CA ILE A 65 11.27 -7.23 -24.67
C ILE A 65 10.29 -8.28 -25.26
N GLY A 66 9.02 -7.90 -25.42
CA GLY A 66 7.96 -8.73 -26.03
C GLY A 66 7.77 -8.43 -27.51
#